data_AF-A0A509LI51-F1
#
_entry.id   AF-A0A509LI51-F1
#
_cell.length_a   1.000
_cell.length_b   1.000
_cell.length_c   1.000
_cell.angle_alpha   90.00
_cell.angle_beta   90.00
_cell.angle_gamma   90.00
#
_symmetry.space_group_name_H-M   'P 1'
#
loop_
_entity.id
_entity.type
_entity.pdbx_description
1 polymer ?
#
loop_
_entity_poly.entity_id
_entity_poly.type
_entity_poly.pdbx_seq_one_letter_code
_entity_poly.pdbx_strand_id
1 'polypeptide(L)'
;MSVESIQRKSLATAKDFKGFWKEKGPFKYALTSQDFPPVLLEPEEWIFSNDIKGLLKTLMQFEKQKMKIVKAPFNPANKHILRPDQLSQWKINNFPEEWNSCRCDLFVPQGHLTRMVLERMEMPEESIDVKQVEEAFFQCLETKIELLGYLLLKPRGSSKYAATKKYLSEWEEDDREAGLL
;
A
#
# COMPACT_ATOMS: atom_id res chain seq x y z
N MET A 1 14.63 -17.48 3.81
CA MET A 1 14.14 -16.12 3.53
C MET A 1 13.32 -15.70 4.73
N SER A 2 13.89 -14.82 5.55
CA SER A 2 13.29 -14.42 6.82
C SER A 2 11.98 -13.70 6.53
N VAL A 3 10.87 -14.24 7.03
CA VAL A 3 9.60 -13.53 7.07
C VAL A 3 9.84 -12.36 8.01
N GLU A 4 10.21 -11.20 7.47
CA GLU A 4 10.30 -9.98 8.25
C GLU A 4 8.94 -9.77 8.92
N SER A 5 8.95 -9.60 10.23
CA SER A 5 7.77 -9.70 11.08
C SER A 5 6.80 -8.56 10.81
N ILE A 6 5.92 -8.72 9.82
CA ILE A 6 4.80 -7.82 9.59
C ILE A 6 3.82 -8.01 10.76
N GLN A 7 3.39 -6.92 11.36
CA GLN A 7 2.44 -6.92 12.49
C GLN A 7 1.24 -6.05 12.12
N ARG A 8 0.03 -6.62 12.18
CA ARG A 8 -1.23 -5.86 12.16
C ARG A 8 -1.73 -5.72 13.59
N LYS A 9 -2.05 -4.50 14.03
CA LYS A 9 -2.54 -4.24 15.39
C LYS A 9 -3.45 -3.04 15.42
N SER A 10 -4.62 -3.19 16.03
CA SER A 10 -5.50 -2.07 16.36
C SER A 10 -4.99 -1.39 17.63
N LEU A 11 -4.76 -0.09 17.55
CA LEU A 11 -4.22 0.74 18.62
C LEU A 11 -5.14 1.96 18.74
N ALA A 12 -5.99 1.96 19.76
CA ALA A 12 -7.05 2.95 19.91
C ALA A 12 -6.55 4.29 20.47
N THR A 13 -5.48 4.27 21.25
CA THR A 13 -4.92 5.46 21.88
C THR A 13 -3.43 5.61 21.60
N ALA A 14 -2.93 6.84 21.69
CA ALA A 14 -1.49 7.11 21.62
C ALA A 14 -0.70 6.38 22.72
N LYS A 15 -1.34 6.12 23.87
CA LYS A 15 -0.76 5.33 24.96
C LYS A 15 -0.54 3.88 24.55
N ASP A 16 -1.52 3.25 23.91
CA ASP A 16 -1.42 1.88 23.41
C ASP A 16 -0.34 1.78 22.34
N PHE A 17 -0.29 2.76 21.42
CA PHE A 17 0.76 2.83 20.42
C PHE A 17 2.15 2.89 21.07
N LYS A 18 2.35 3.80 22.04
CA LYS A 18 3.64 3.92 22.74
C LYS A 18 4.02 2.63 23.48
N GLY A 19 3.05 1.96 24.10
CA GLY A 19 3.27 0.68 24.76
C GLY A 19 3.77 -0.38 23.78
N PHE A 20 3.03 -0.57 22.68
CA PHE A 20 3.38 -1.50 21.61
C PHE A 20 4.74 -1.17 20.98
N TRP A 21 5.01 0.11 20.69
CA TRP A 21 6.23 0.55 20.05
C TRP A 21 7.48 0.30 20.92
N LYS A 22 7.34 0.36 22.25
CA LYS A 22 8.41 0.01 23.19
C LYS A 22 8.63 -1.49 23.32
N GLU A 23 7.57 -2.29 23.24
CA GLU A 23 7.64 -3.74 23.43
C GLU A 23 8.12 -4.47 22.17
N LYS A 24 7.57 -4.11 21.00
CA LYS A 24 7.78 -4.84 19.73
C LYS A 24 8.46 -4.03 18.64
N GLY A 25 8.47 -2.70 18.76
CA GLY A 25 9.18 -1.82 17.84
C GLY A 25 10.67 -1.68 18.18
N PRO A 26 11.38 -0.72 17.57
CA PRO A 26 10.92 0.19 16.52
C PRO A 26 10.94 -0.44 15.11
N PHE A 27 9.94 -0.11 14.29
CA PHE A 27 9.84 -0.59 12.91
C PHE A 27 10.34 0.45 11.90
N LYS A 28 10.86 -0.02 10.76
CA LYS A 28 11.27 0.88 9.66
C LYS A 28 10.08 1.63 9.07
N TYR A 29 8.95 0.96 8.91
CA TYR A 29 7.73 1.49 8.32
C TYR A 29 6.52 1.22 9.22
N ALA A 30 5.61 2.19 9.27
CA ALA A 30 4.30 2.06 9.88
C ALA A 30 3.26 2.65 8.94
N LEU A 31 2.13 1.97 8.76
CA LEU A 31 1.04 2.42 7.92
C LEU A 31 -0.27 2.37 8.70
N THR A 32 -1.07 3.42 8.57
CA THR A 32 -2.42 3.50 9.11
C THR A 32 -3.32 4.24 8.12
N SER A 33 -4.58 4.44 8.44
CA SER A 33 -5.51 5.20 7.63
C SER A 33 -5.35 6.71 7.89
N GLN A 34 -5.46 7.51 6.83
CA GLN A 34 -5.51 8.97 6.92
C GLN A 34 -6.97 9.48 6.87
N ASP A 35 -7.82 8.83 6.09
CA ASP A 35 -9.21 9.23 5.85
C ASP A 35 -10.20 8.23 6.44
N PHE A 36 -11.29 8.72 7.04
CA PHE A 36 -12.40 7.89 7.51
C PHE A 36 -13.55 7.86 6.47
N PRO A 37 -14.12 6.69 6.14
CA PRO A 37 -13.82 5.36 6.67
C PRO A 37 -12.54 4.75 6.05
N PRO A 38 -11.78 3.96 6.83
CA PRO A 38 -10.58 3.30 6.35
C PRO A 38 -10.91 2.28 5.27
N VAL A 39 -10.18 2.31 4.15
CA VAL A 39 -10.28 1.34 3.06
C VAL A 39 -9.30 0.19 3.35
N LEU A 40 -9.73 -1.08 3.38
CA LEU A 40 -8.89 -2.27 3.69
C LEU A 40 -8.19 -2.35 5.06
N LEU A 41 -8.37 -1.34 5.91
CA LEU A 41 -7.95 -1.32 7.31
C LEU A 41 -9.19 -1.29 8.21
N GLU A 42 -9.11 -1.92 9.37
CA GLU A 42 -10.08 -1.67 10.44
C GLU A 42 -9.86 -0.27 11.02
N PRO A 43 -10.88 0.33 11.68
CA PRO A 43 -10.69 1.56 12.45
C PRO A 43 -9.52 1.39 13.42
N GLU A 44 -8.67 2.42 13.49
CA GLU A 44 -7.51 2.45 14.40
C GLU A 44 -6.48 1.33 14.14
N GLU A 45 -6.55 0.67 12.98
CA GLU A 45 -5.62 -0.39 12.61
C GLU A 45 -4.29 0.19 12.09
N TRP A 46 -3.22 -0.47 12.51
CA TRP A 46 -1.86 -0.20 12.08
C TRP A 46 -1.21 -1.44 11.48
N ILE A 47 -0.40 -1.23 10.45
CA ILE A 47 0.50 -2.22 9.88
C ILE A 47 1.94 -1.77 10.08
N PHE A 48 2.75 -2.61 10.71
CA PHE A 48 4.16 -2.35 10.97
C PHE A 48 5.05 -3.36 10.26
N SER A 49 6.16 -2.90 9.68
CA SER A 49 7.11 -3.77 8.97
C SER A 49 8.49 -3.13 8.84
N ASN A 50 9.50 -3.96 8.57
CA ASN A 50 10.82 -3.52 8.13
C ASN A 50 10.99 -3.56 6.60
N ASP A 51 10.12 -4.29 5.91
CA ASP A 51 10.01 -4.34 4.45
C ASP A 51 8.75 -3.60 3.98
N ILE A 52 8.95 -2.64 3.06
CA ILE A 52 7.88 -1.83 2.50
C ILE A 52 6.98 -2.64 1.57
N LYS A 53 7.55 -3.57 0.80
CA LYS A 53 6.75 -4.39 -0.14
C LYS A 53 5.86 -5.34 0.62
N GLY A 54 6.41 -6.02 1.62
CA GLY A 54 5.65 -6.84 2.56
C GLY A 54 4.50 -6.06 3.19
N LEU A 55 4.76 -4.85 3.68
CA LEU A 55 3.74 -3.98 4.26
C LEU A 55 2.60 -3.68 3.28
N LEU A 56 2.92 -3.25 2.05
CA LEU A 56 1.91 -2.94 1.03
C LEU A 56 1.14 -4.19 0.57
N LYS A 57 1.83 -5.34 0.45
CA LYS A 57 1.18 -6.63 0.19
C LYS A 57 0.20 -7.02 1.29
N THR A 58 0.56 -6.79 2.55
CA THR A 58 -0.33 -7.07 3.69
C THR A 58 -1.53 -6.14 3.71
N LEU A 59 -1.35 -4.86 3.38
CA LEU A 59 -2.46 -3.91 3.23
C LEU A 59 -3.46 -4.40 2.19
N MET A 60 -2.97 -4.77 1.00
CA MET A 60 -3.82 -5.31 -0.07
C MET A 60 -4.37 -6.70 0.24
N GLN A 61 -3.96 -7.35 1.33
CA GLN A 61 -4.28 -8.75 1.60
C GLN A 61 -3.83 -9.68 0.45
N PHE A 62 -2.73 -9.34 -0.22
CA PHE A 62 -2.25 -9.94 -1.47
C PHE A 62 -2.14 -11.47 -1.37
N GLU A 63 -1.52 -11.97 -0.30
CA GLU A 63 -1.39 -13.41 -0.05
C GLU A 63 -2.72 -14.07 0.34
N LYS A 64 -3.52 -13.39 1.18
CA LYS A 64 -4.80 -13.91 1.69
C LYS A 64 -5.84 -14.06 0.58
N GLN A 65 -5.90 -13.10 -0.34
CA GLN A 65 -6.78 -13.14 -1.52
C GLN A 65 -6.15 -13.88 -2.71
N LYS A 66 -4.93 -14.43 -2.54
CA LYS A 66 -4.18 -15.16 -3.57
C LYS A 66 -4.04 -14.36 -4.87
N MET A 67 -3.80 -13.06 -4.72
CA MET A 67 -3.59 -12.14 -5.83
C MET A 67 -2.31 -12.49 -6.57
N LYS A 68 -2.34 -12.22 -7.87
CA LYS A 68 -1.28 -12.45 -8.83
C LYS A 68 -1.42 -11.43 -9.94
N ILE A 69 -0.27 -10.94 -10.39
CA ILE A 69 -0.21 -10.18 -11.63
C ILE A 69 -0.24 -11.18 -12.78
N VAL A 70 -1.22 -11.01 -13.65
CA VAL A 70 -1.47 -11.84 -14.81
C VAL A 70 -1.55 -10.96 -16.05
N LYS A 71 -1.25 -11.54 -17.21
CA LYS A 71 -1.58 -10.87 -18.47
C LYS A 71 -3.10 -10.73 -18.54
N ALA A 72 -3.56 -9.51 -18.76
CA ALA A 72 -4.96 -9.24 -18.99
C ALA A 72 -5.40 -9.99 -20.28
N PRO A 73 -6.66 -10.46 -20.38
CA PRO A 73 -7.16 -11.24 -21.50
C PRO A 73 -7.30 -10.43 -22.81
N PHE A 74 -6.61 -9.31 -22.93
CA PHE A 74 -6.60 -8.50 -24.14
C PHE A 74 -5.89 -9.28 -25.26
N ASN A 75 -6.59 -9.46 -26.37
CA ASN A 75 -5.99 -9.95 -27.60
C ASN A 75 -5.25 -8.78 -28.27
N PRO A 76 -3.89 -8.76 -28.31
CA PRO A 76 -3.13 -7.67 -28.91
C PRO A 76 -3.41 -7.50 -30.41
N ALA A 77 -3.93 -8.54 -31.07
CA ALA A 77 -4.28 -8.52 -32.49
C ALA A 77 -5.67 -7.92 -32.76
N ASN A 78 -6.52 -7.76 -31.74
CA ASN A 78 -7.87 -7.25 -31.93
C ASN A 78 -7.91 -5.71 -31.84
N LYS A 79 -7.66 -5.05 -32.97
CA LYS A 79 -7.72 -3.58 -33.10
C LYS A 79 -9.15 -3.00 -33.07
N HIS A 80 -10.18 -3.84 -33.03
CA HIS A 80 -11.59 -3.38 -32.99
C HIS A 80 -12.05 -2.98 -31.59
N ILE A 81 -11.34 -3.40 -30.55
CA ILE A 81 -11.62 -2.98 -29.19
C ILE A 81 -10.80 -1.71 -28.93
N LEU A 82 -11.47 -0.60 -28.64
CA LEU A 82 -10.83 0.64 -28.21
C LEU A 82 -10.03 0.35 -26.94
N ARG A 83 -8.70 0.28 -27.06
CA ARG A 83 -7.79 0.27 -25.92
C ARG A 83 -7.68 1.72 -25.45
N PRO A 84 -8.08 2.05 -24.20
CA PRO A 84 -7.64 3.31 -23.62
C PRO A 84 -6.11 3.29 -23.60
N ASP A 85 -5.46 4.26 -24.23
CA ASP A 85 -4.00 4.32 -24.39
C ASP A 85 -3.24 4.22 -23.06
N GLN A 86 -3.93 4.50 -21.95
CA GLN A 86 -3.41 4.49 -20.60
C GLN A 86 -3.34 3.09 -19.96
N LEU A 87 -3.97 2.04 -20.53
CA LEU A 87 -3.95 0.69 -19.95
C LEU A 87 -2.75 -0.14 -20.42
N SER A 88 -2.18 -0.90 -19.49
CA SER A 88 -1.13 -1.89 -19.75
C SER A 88 -1.72 -3.27 -20.11
N GLN A 89 -0.86 -4.20 -20.55
CA GLN A 89 -1.22 -5.60 -20.77
C GLN A 89 -1.38 -6.42 -19.47
N TRP A 90 -1.22 -5.80 -18.29
CA TRP A 90 -1.16 -6.49 -17.00
C TRP A 90 -2.35 -6.16 -16.12
N LYS A 91 -2.77 -7.13 -15.31
CA LYS A 91 -3.89 -7.03 -14.36
C LYS A 91 -3.56 -7.79 -13.07
N ILE A 92 -4.04 -7.29 -11.94
CA ILE A 92 -4.08 -8.03 -10.67
C ILE A 92 -5.39 -8.83 -10.60
N ASN A 93 -5.32 -10.15 -10.48
CA ASN A 93 -6.51 -10.96 -10.23
C ASN A 93 -6.96 -10.84 -8.76
N ASN A 94 -8.23 -11.16 -8.48
CA ASN A 94 -8.83 -11.05 -7.14
C ASN A 94 -8.54 -9.69 -6.48
N PHE A 95 -8.61 -8.62 -7.28
CA PHE A 95 -8.33 -7.27 -6.81
C PHE A 95 -9.37 -6.85 -5.76
N PRO A 96 -8.98 -6.17 -4.66
CA PRO A 96 -9.92 -5.78 -3.60
C PRO A 96 -11.02 -4.90 -4.15
N GLU A 97 -12.27 -5.22 -3.84
CA GLU A 97 -13.41 -4.47 -4.34
C GLU A 97 -13.44 -3.05 -3.78
N GLU A 98 -12.95 -2.88 -2.56
CA GLU A 98 -12.88 -1.60 -1.86
C GLU A 98 -12.01 -0.59 -2.63
N TRP A 99 -10.95 -1.06 -3.29
CA TRP A 99 -10.07 -0.24 -4.12
C TRP A 99 -10.66 0.13 -5.49
N ASN A 100 -11.79 -0.45 -5.90
CA ASN A 100 -12.45 -0.05 -7.15
C ASN A 100 -13.02 1.38 -7.09
N SER A 101 -13.28 1.88 -5.88
CA SER A 101 -13.76 3.24 -5.66
C SER A 101 -12.63 4.28 -5.60
N CYS A 102 -11.39 3.83 -5.39
CA CYS A 102 -10.23 4.70 -5.25
C CYS A 102 -9.79 5.26 -6.60
N ARG A 103 -9.48 6.56 -6.62
CA ARG A 103 -8.85 7.19 -7.78
C ARG A 103 -7.34 6.98 -7.70
N CYS A 104 -6.81 6.12 -8.57
CA CYS A 104 -5.38 5.87 -8.69
C CYS A 104 -4.95 5.91 -10.15
N ASP A 105 -3.82 6.55 -10.43
CA ASP A 105 -3.25 6.55 -11.78
C ASP A 105 -2.52 5.23 -12.10
N LEU A 106 -2.35 4.32 -11.13
CA LEU A 106 -1.60 3.06 -11.28
C LEU A 106 -2.46 1.89 -11.75
N PHE A 107 -3.74 1.93 -11.40
CA PHE A 107 -4.69 0.89 -11.73
C PHE A 107 -6.06 1.51 -11.97
N VAL A 108 -6.85 0.88 -12.81
CA VAL A 108 -8.28 1.17 -12.96
C VAL A 108 -9.10 0.11 -12.21
N PRO A 109 -10.41 0.33 -12.01
CA PRO A 109 -11.27 -0.66 -11.36
C PRO A 109 -11.10 -2.08 -11.95
N GLN A 110 -11.29 -3.06 -11.08
CA GLN A 110 -10.98 -4.48 -11.28
C GLN A 110 -9.48 -4.80 -11.38
N GLY A 111 -8.59 -3.86 -11.06
CA GLY A 111 -7.15 -4.10 -10.92
C GLY A 111 -6.37 -4.17 -12.24
N HIS A 112 -6.88 -3.59 -13.34
CA HIS A 112 -6.07 -3.47 -14.55
C HIS A 112 -5.01 -2.39 -14.34
N LEU A 113 -3.75 -2.72 -14.60
CA LEU A 113 -2.64 -1.80 -14.39
C LEU A 113 -2.54 -0.80 -15.54
N THR A 114 -2.18 0.44 -15.23
CA THR A 114 -1.94 1.47 -16.24
C THR A 114 -0.50 1.41 -16.76
N ARG A 115 -0.25 2.11 -17.86
CA ARG A 115 1.10 2.28 -18.43
C ARG A 115 2.04 3.00 -17.48
N MET A 116 1.52 3.79 -16.53
CA MET A 116 2.33 4.49 -15.54
C MET A 116 3.16 3.52 -14.66
N VAL A 117 2.70 2.27 -14.49
CA VAL A 117 3.48 1.21 -13.84
C VAL A 117 4.69 0.77 -14.70
N LEU A 118 4.52 0.75 -16.02
CA LEU A 118 5.53 0.30 -16.98
C LEU A 118 6.47 1.42 -17.45
N GLU A 119 6.03 2.69 -17.40
CA GLU A 119 6.84 3.85 -17.82
C GLU A 119 8.15 3.99 -17.04
N ARG A 120 8.22 3.43 -15.84
CA ARG A 120 9.46 3.37 -15.05
C ARG A 120 10.44 2.30 -15.53
N MET A 121 10.03 1.43 -16.45
CA MET A 121 10.86 0.38 -17.00
C MET A 121 11.43 0.82 -18.34
N GLU A 122 12.75 0.95 -18.42
CA GLU A 122 13.47 1.31 -19.65
C GLU A 122 13.59 0.12 -20.62
N MET A 123 12.51 -0.64 -20.84
CA MET A 123 12.50 -1.82 -21.70
C MET A 123 11.17 -2.04 -22.43
N PRO A 124 11.18 -2.72 -23.60
CA PRO A 124 9.98 -3.02 -24.36
C PRO A 124 8.96 -3.82 -23.55
N GLU A 125 7.67 -3.50 -23.67
CA GLU A 125 6.59 -4.13 -22.90
C GLU A 125 6.57 -5.67 -23.05
N GLU A 126 6.95 -6.19 -24.21
CA GLU A 126 6.98 -7.62 -24.52
C GLU A 126 8.06 -8.38 -23.76
N SER A 127 9.11 -7.67 -23.32
CA SER A 127 10.25 -8.24 -22.59
C SER A 127 10.10 -8.22 -21.07
N ILE A 128 9.08 -7.51 -20.58
CA ILE A 128 8.83 -7.34 -19.14
C ILE A 128 8.29 -8.64 -18.54
N ASP A 129 8.91 -9.11 -17.48
CA ASP A 129 8.46 -10.28 -16.72
C ASP A 129 7.47 -9.90 -15.60
N VAL A 130 6.73 -10.89 -15.09
CA VAL A 130 5.73 -10.67 -14.03
C VAL A 130 6.35 -10.09 -12.75
N LYS A 131 7.57 -10.50 -12.41
CA LYS A 131 8.24 -10.07 -11.18
C LYS A 131 8.65 -8.61 -11.25
N GLN A 132 9.07 -8.14 -12.42
CA GLN A 132 9.38 -6.75 -12.71
C GLN A 132 8.12 -5.89 -12.63
N VAL A 133 6.99 -6.35 -13.17
CA VAL A 133 5.70 -5.64 -13.02
C VAL A 133 5.29 -5.54 -11.57
N GLU A 134 5.41 -6.63 -10.82
CA GLU A 134 5.09 -6.64 -9.39
C GLU A 134 5.98 -5.65 -8.62
N GLU A 135 7.28 -5.69 -8.90
CA GLU A 135 8.26 -4.79 -8.33
C GLU A 135 7.91 -3.32 -8.60
N ALA A 136 7.72 -2.97 -9.88
CA ALA A 136 7.39 -1.60 -10.26
C ALA A 136 6.03 -1.15 -9.73
N PHE A 137 5.04 -2.05 -9.70
CA PHE A 137 3.73 -1.76 -9.12
C PHE A 137 3.88 -1.34 -7.65
N PHE A 138 4.57 -2.12 -6.82
CA PHE A 138 4.74 -1.78 -5.40
C PHE A 138 5.62 -0.56 -5.17
N GLN A 139 6.65 -0.34 -5.99
CA GLN A 139 7.44 0.90 -5.95
C GLN A 139 6.61 2.13 -6.29
N CYS A 140 5.72 2.03 -7.28
CA CYS A 140 4.82 3.13 -7.62
C CYS A 140 3.75 3.32 -6.53
N LEU A 141 3.17 2.24 -6.04
CA LEU A 141 2.15 2.26 -5.00
C LEU A 141 2.68 2.93 -3.74
N GLU A 142 3.92 2.63 -3.33
CA GLU A 142 4.60 3.29 -2.20
C GLU A 142 4.56 4.82 -2.31
N THR A 143 4.66 5.38 -3.52
CA THR A 143 4.66 6.83 -3.77
C THR A 143 3.27 7.45 -3.89
N LYS A 144 2.24 6.61 -4.01
CA LYS A 144 0.85 7.02 -4.26
C LYS A 144 -0.11 6.60 -3.15
N ILE A 145 0.35 5.84 -2.15
CA ILE A 145 -0.50 5.26 -1.10
C ILE A 145 -1.21 6.34 -0.28
N GLU A 146 -0.61 7.51 -0.09
CA GLU A 146 -1.24 8.64 0.60
C GLU A 146 -2.41 9.24 -0.19
N LEU A 147 -2.36 9.19 -1.52
CA LEU A 147 -3.51 9.58 -2.36
C LEU A 147 -4.68 8.60 -2.29
N LEU A 148 -4.44 7.40 -1.74
CA LEU A 148 -5.46 6.37 -1.53
C LEU A 148 -6.05 6.42 -0.10
N GLY A 149 -5.74 7.47 0.68
CA GLY A 149 -6.31 7.67 2.02
C GLY A 149 -5.57 6.93 3.14
N TYR A 150 -4.30 6.58 2.92
CA TYR A 150 -3.45 5.94 3.93
C TYR A 150 -2.31 6.87 4.36
N LEU A 151 -1.92 6.81 5.62
CA LEU A 151 -0.71 7.47 6.09
C LEU A 151 0.44 6.46 6.16
N LEU A 152 1.52 6.70 5.41
CA LEU A 152 2.72 5.86 5.42
C LEU A 152 3.89 6.59 6.10
N LEU A 153 4.19 6.20 7.33
CA LEU A 153 5.31 6.72 8.10
C LEU A 153 6.60 5.98 7.73
N LYS A 154 7.55 6.73 7.17
CA LYS A 154 8.87 6.24 6.73
C LYS A 154 10.00 6.86 7.57
N PRO A 155 11.22 6.31 7.52
CA PRO A 155 12.38 6.95 8.12
C PRO A 155 12.66 8.31 7.49
N ARG A 156 13.09 9.28 8.31
CA ARG A 156 13.46 10.63 7.87
C ARG A 156 14.84 11.01 8.42
N GLY A 157 15.61 11.75 7.63
CA GLY A 157 16.96 12.20 7.99
C GLY A 157 17.90 11.02 8.27
N SER A 158 18.55 11.02 9.42
CA SER A 158 19.45 9.94 9.88
C SER A 158 18.74 8.81 10.63
N SER A 159 17.41 8.89 10.84
CA SER A 159 16.66 7.83 11.52
C SER A 159 16.59 6.59 10.65
N LYS A 160 16.73 5.42 11.29
CA LYS A 160 16.49 4.11 10.66
C LYS A 160 15.03 3.65 10.75
N TYR A 161 14.21 4.35 11.52
CA TYR A 161 12.84 3.94 11.88
C TYR A 161 11.80 5.00 11.49
N ALA A 162 10.54 4.57 11.40
CA ALA A 162 9.41 5.41 11.03
C ALA A 162 9.35 6.69 11.87
N ALA A 163 9.14 7.83 11.20
CA ALA A 163 9.05 9.13 11.86
C ALA A 163 7.67 9.34 12.51
N THR A 164 7.46 8.72 13.68
CA THR A 164 6.16 8.72 14.39
C THR A 164 5.95 9.94 15.29
N LYS A 165 7.01 10.67 15.65
CA LYS A 165 6.97 11.71 16.69
C LYS A 165 5.89 12.78 16.46
N LYS A 166 5.84 13.34 15.24
CA LYS A 166 4.88 14.41 14.91
C LYS A 166 3.44 13.88 15.01
N TYR A 167 3.18 12.75 14.36
CA TYR A 167 1.87 12.10 14.39
C TYR A 167 1.40 11.77 15.81
N LEU A 168 2.28 11.21 16.64
CA LEU A 168 1.93 10.88 18.02
C LEU A 168 1.65 12.13 18.87
N SER A 169 2.34 13.24 18.62
CA SER A 169 2.08 14.48 19.37
C SER A 169 0.70 15.05 19.06
N GLU A 170 0.27 15.00 17.79
CA GLU A 170 -1.08 15.42 17.38
C GLU A 170 -2.14 14.48 18.00
N TRP A 171 -1.94 13.16 17.90
CA TRP A 171 -2.88 12.20 18.48
C TRP A 171 -2.98 12.28 20.02
N GLU A 172 -1.87 12.57 20.72
CA GLU A 172 -1.90 12.79 22.17
C GLU A 172 -2.66 14.04 22.60
N GLU A 173 -2.73 15.04 21.73
CA GLU A 173 -3.53 16.24 21.95
C GLU A 173 -5.02 15.89 21.79
N ASP A 174 -5.37 15.20 20.71
CA ASP A 174 -6.73 14.71 20.45
C ASP A 174 -7.24 13.80 21.59
N ASP A 175 -6.41 12.83 22.03
CA ASP A 175 -6.75 11.93 23.14
C ASP A 175 -7.01 12.71 24.45
N ARG A 176 -6.26 13.80 24.69
CA ARG A 176 -6.44 14.65 25.87
C ARG A 176 -7.71 15.49 25.79
N GLU A 177 -8.00 16.07 24.63
CA GLU A 177 -9.25 16.80 24.38
C GLU A 177 -10.48 15.89 24.53
N ALA A 178 -10.35 14.62 24.14
CA ALA A 178 -11.37 13.59 24.31
C ALA A 178 -11.49 13.03 25.74
N GLY A 179 -10.59 13.39 26.67
CA GLY A 179 -10.59 12.89 28.04
C GLY A 179 -10.14 11.43 28.19
N LEU A 180 -9.35 10.92 27.23
CA LEU A 180 -8.83 9.54 27.19
C LEU A 180 -7.43 9.41 27.85
N LEU A 181 -6.83 10.53 28.26
CA LEU A 181 -5.51 10.62 28.93
C LEU A 181 -5.59 11.23 30.33
#